data_AF-A0A2C4QPV5-F1
#
_entry.id   AF-A0A2C4QPV5-F1
#
_cell.length_a   1.000
_cell.length_b   1.000
_cell.length_c   1.000
_cell.angle_alpha   90.00
_cell.angle_beta   90.00
_cell.angle_gamma   90.00
#
_symmetry.space_group_name_H-M   'P 1'
#
loop_
_entity.id
_entity.type
_entity.pdbx_description
1 polymer ?
#
loop_
_entity_poly.entity_id
_entity_poly.type
_entity_poly.pdbx_seq_one_letter_code
_entity_poly.pdbx_strand_id
1 'polypeptide(L)'
;MQQKDWLSAEEVAKEIKVSAMTIKRNCQTYGSFLKFQQGEKNKYLIHQECIPVFQFIAKMRNKRNLQTKQIIEILSKEGFPKFIDIEPIQTTKQQPEQIQVGQEVISVQELDRIVAERVFEQLKKHEENLREWLTEQQKQQQDFQKSVIQRMDERDQNLMTMIRETQEAKKLIAATQQKKWWQFWK
;
A
#
# COMPACT_ATOMS: atom_id res chain seq x y z
N MET A 1 3.03 19.05 26.37
CA MET A 1 1.57 18.82 26.19
C MET A 1 1.34 17.33 26.28
N GLN A 2 0.59 16.84 27.28
CA GLN A 2 0.23 15.42 27.34
C GLN A 2 -0.65 15.10 26.13
N GLN A 3 -0.22 14.15 25.31
CA GLN A 3 -1.03 13.66 24.20
C GLN A 3 -2.20 12.90 24.84
N LYS A 4 -3.41 13.37 24.61
CA LYS A 4 -4.62 12.73 25.15
C LYS A 4 -4.83 11.45 24.35
N ASP A 5 -4.51 10.30 24.95
CA ASP A 5 -4.54 8.99 24.26
C ASP A 5 -5.93 8.62 23.70
N TRP A 6 -6.98 9.23 24.26
CA TRP A 6 -8.37 9.01 23.88
C TRP A 6 -9.03 10.30 23.37
N LEU A 7 -9.52 10.22 22.13
CA LEU A 7 -10.24 11.30 21.46
C LEU A 7 -11.75 11.00 21.40
N SER A 8 -12.55 12.06 21.45
CA SER A 8 -13.97 12.00 21.10
C SER A 8 -14.17 11.80 19.60
N ALA A 9 -15.31 11.25 19.20
CA ALA A 9 -15.67 11.15 17.78
C ALA A 9 -15.65 12.51 17.06
N GLU A 10 -15.98 13.60 17.77
CA GLU A 10 -15.96 14.97 17.26
C GLU A 10 -14.53 15.47 17.01
N GLU A 11 -13.59 15.15 17.91
CA GLU A 11 -12.15 15.45 17.74
C GLU A 11 -11.58 14.69 16.53
N VAL A 12 -11.83 13.37 16.44
CA VAL A 12 -11.38 12.53 15.31
C VAL A 12 -12.00 12.99 13.99
N ALA A 13 -13.28 13.34 13.99
CA ALA A 13 -13.98 13.83 12.82
C ALA A 13 -13.36 15.12 12.27
N LYS A 14 -12.99 16.05 13.16
CA LYS A 14 -12.34 17.31 12.79
C LYS A 14 -10.96 17.07 12.19
N GLU A 15 -10.19 16.13 12.75
CA GLU A 15 -8.85 15.79 12.26
C GLU A 15 -8.89 15.14 10.87
N ILE A 16 -9.84 14.24 10.64
CA ILE A 16 -9.93 13.45 9.40
C ILE A 16 -10.81 14.13 8.35
N LYS A 17 -11.43 15.27 8.69
CA LYS A 17 -12.34 16.05 7.83
C LYS A 17 -13.54 15.24 7.34
N VAL A 18 -14.18 14.51 8.25
CA VAL A 18 -15.41 13.76 8.02
C VAL A 18 -16.46 14.12 9.08
N SER A 19 -17.70 13.66 8.93
CA SER A 19 -18.72 13.89 9.97
C SER A 19 -18.49 13.00 11.20
N ALA A 20 -18.86 13.47 12.39
CA ALA A 20 -18.82 12.64 13.61
C ALA A 20 -19.69 11.38 13.48
N MET A 21 -20.80 11.46 12.74
CA MET A 21 -21.64 10.31 12.42
C MET A 21 -20.91 9.26 11.57
N THR A 22 -20.06 9.70 10.63
CA THR A 22 -19.21 8.81 9.84
C THR A 22 -18.22 8.06 10.72
N ILE A 23 -17.61 8.74 11.70
CA ILE A 23 -16.70 8.10 12.66
C ILE A 23 -17.43 7.05 13.49
N LYS A 24 -18.59 7.40 14.09
CA LYS A 24 -19.41 6.46 14.87
C LYS A 24 -19.83 5.23 14.05
N ARG A 25 -20.27 5.45 12.81
CA ARG A 25 -20.63 4.38 11.87
C ARG A 25 -19.43 3.49 11.55
N ASN A 26 -18.25 4.07 11.37
CA ASN A 26 -17.03 3.32 11.12
C ASN A 26 -16.61 2.48 12.32
N CYS A 27 -16.74 2.98 13.56
CA CYS A 27 -16.52 2.18 14.78
C CYS A 27 -17.42 0.93 14.79
N GLN A 28 -18.69 1.07 14.42
CA GLN A 28 -19.62 -0.07 14.35
C GLN A 28 -19.29 -1.03 13.19
N THR A 29 -18.87 -0.50 12.04
CA THR A 29 -18.66 -1.29 10.82
C THR A 29 -17.32 -2.02 10.80
N TYR A 30 -16.28 -1.39 11.36
CA TYR A 30 -14.90 -1.86 11.32
C TYR A 30 -14.33 -2.05 12.73
N GLY A 31 -15.19 -2.34 13.72
CA GLY A 31 -14.82 -2.40 15.13
C GLY A 31 -13.66 -3.35 15.42
N SER A 32 -13.53 -4.44 14.68
CA SER A 32 -12.41 -5.37 14.79
C SER A 32 -11.05 -4.76 14.47
N PHE A 33 -10.96 -3.57 13.87
CA PHE A 33 -9.70 -2.86 13.59
C PHE A 33 -9.56 -1.54 14.36
N LEU A 34 -10.52 -1.25 15.25
CA LEU A 34 -10.61 0.04 15.92
C LEU A 34 -10.75 -0.17 17.43
N LYS A 35 -9.82 0.40 18.19
CA LYS A 35 -9.89 0.47 19.65
C LYS A 35 -10.75 1.67 20.06
N PHE A 36 -12.01 1.42 20.40
CA PHE A 36 -12.94 2.44 20.88
C PHE A 36 -13.78 1.93 22.05
N GLN A 37 -14.30 2.87 22.84
CA GLN A 37 -15.23 2.62 23.93
C GLN A 37 -16.48 3.45 23.71
N GLN A 38 -17.65 2.84 23.92
CA GLN A 38 -18.93 3.54 23.93
C GLN A 38 -19.29 3.86 25.39
N GLY A 39 -19.16 5.13 25.76
CA GLY A 39 -19.56 5.64 27.07
C GLY A 39 -21.04 6.02 27.15
N GLU A 40 -21.43 6.51 28.32
CA GLU A 40 -22.79 6.98 28.58
C GLU A 40 -23.25 8.03 27.56
N LYS A 41 -24.55 8.04 27.26
CA LYS A 41 -25.19 8.96 26.30
C LYS A 41 -24.62 8.85 24.88
N ASN A 42 -24.21 7.65 24.46
CA ASN A 42 -23.72 7.37 23.10
C ASN A 42 -22.46 8.18 22.72
N LYS A 43 -21.60 8.44 23.71
CA LYS A 43 -20.30 9.09 23.50
C LYS A 43 -19.28 8.04 23.08
N TYR A 44 -18.51 8.32 22.04
CA TYR A 44 -17.44 7.44 21.57
C TYR A 44 -16.11 8.02 22.00
N LEU A 45 -15.30 7.20 22.68
CA LEU A 45 -13.90 7.46 22.97
C LEU A 45 -13.06 6.54 22.09
N ILE A 46 -12.14 7.10 21.34
CA ILE A 46 -11.39 6.44 20.28
C ILE A 46 -9.91 6.62 20.58
N HIS A 47 -9.15 5.53 20.55
CA HIS A 47 -7.72 5.60 20.77
C HIS A 47 -7.01 6.32 19.61
N GLN A 48 -6.01 7.16 19.90
CA GLN A 48 -5.26 7.94 18.90
C GLN A 48 -4.68 7.05 17.77
N GLU A 49 -4.26 5.82 18.10
CA GLU A 49 -3.72 4.84 17.14
C GLU A 49 -4.71 4.45 16.03
N CYS A 50 -6.00 4.72 16.20
CA CYS A 50 -7.02 4.41 15.19
C CYS A 50 -7.08 5.45 14.07
N ILE A 51 -6.44 6.62 14.21
CA ILE A 51 -6.51 7.69 13.22
C ILE A 51 -6.01 7.26 11.83
N PRO A 52 -4.86 6.59 11.69
CA PRO A 52 -4.42 6.05 10.40
C PRO A 52 -5.45 5.10 9.77
N VAL A 53 -6.13 4.27 10.58
CA VAL A 53 -7.18 3.34 10.12
C VAL A 53 -8.38 4.12 9.56
N PHE A 54 -8.83 5.16 10.27
CA PHE A 54 -9.92 6.01 9.79
C PHE A 54 -9.55 6.80 8.51
N GLN A 55 -8.32 7.32 8.43
CA GLN A 55 -7.82 7.99 7.22
C GLN A 55 -7.80 7.02 6.02
N PHE A 56 -7.37 5.77 6.26
CA PHE A 56 -7.37 4.73 5.25
C PHE A 56 -8.79 4.40 4.77
N ILE A 57 -9.74 4.17 5.70
CA ILE A 57 -11.14 3.90 5.37
C ILE A 57 -11.75 5.06 4.56
N ALA A 58 -11.50 6.31 4.96
CA ALA A 58 -11.97 7.49 4.25
C ALA A 58 -11.40 7.57 2.83
N LYS A 59 -10.10 7.30 2.65
CA LYS A 59 -9.45 7.25 1.34
C LYS A 59 -10.06 6.17 0.44
N MET A 60 -10.31 4.98 0.98
CA MET A 60 -10.84 3.84 0.21
C MET A 60 -12.29 4.05 -0.24
N ARG A 61 -13.13 4.64 0.62
CA ARG A 61 -14.52 4.99 0.25
C ARG A 61 -14.57 6.13 -0.76
N ASN A 62 -13.86 7.22 -0.51
CA ASN A 62 -14.02 8.44 -1.32
C ASN A 62 -13.24 8.41 -2.65
N LYS A 63 -12.07 7.76 -2.71
CA LYS A 63 -11.23 7.75 -3.93
C LYS A 63 -11.41 6.51 -4.80
N ARG A 64 -11.80 5.37 -4.22
CA ARG A 64 -11.89 4.09 -4.93
C ARG A 64 -13.30 3.49 -4.94
N ASN A 65 -14.27 4.14 -4.30
CA ASN A 65 -15.67 3.72 -4.21
C ASN A 65 -15.84 2.23 -3.78
N LEU A 66 -14.94 1.77 -2.89
CA LEU A 66 -14.91 0.36 -2.49
C LEU A 66 -16.03 0.02 -1.51
N GLN A 67 -16.55 -1.20 -1.63
CA GLN A 67 -17.57 -1.72 -0.72
C GLN A 67 -16.95 -2.14 0.61
N THR A 68 -17.77 -2.15 1.67
CA THR A 68 -17.34 -2.48 3.05
C THR A 68 -16.54 -3.78 3.13
N LYS A 69 -16.99 -4.84 2.45
CA LYS A 69 -16.32 -6.16 2.45
C LYS A 69 -14.89 -6.09 1.90
N GLN A 70 -14.71 -5.37 0.78
CA GLN A 70 -13.40 -5.18 0.17
C GLN A 70 -12.46 -4.38 1.08
N ILE A 71 -13.00 -3.36 1.77
CA ILE A 71 -12.21 -2.57 2.72
C ILE A 71 -11.74 -3.43 3.91
N ILE A 72 -12.59 -4.31 4.44
CA ILE A 72 -12.23 -5.25 5.53
C ILE A 72 -11.15 -6.23 5.09
N GLU A 73 -11.25 -6.75 3.85
CA GLU A 73 -10.25 -7.65 3.29
C GLU A 73 -8.90 -6.95 3.14
N ILE A 74 -8.90 -5.72 2.63
CA ILE A 74 -7.68 -4.93 2.47
C ILE A 74 -7.09 -4.55 3.83
N LEU A 75 -7.91 -4.16 4.81
CA LEU A 75 -7.44 -3.90 6.18
C LEU A 75 -6.77 -5.13 6.80
N SER A 76 -7.27 -6.33 6.49
CA SER A 76 -6.66 -7.60 6.93
C SER A 76 -5.34 -7.91 6.22
N LYS A 77 -5.19 -7.51 4.94
CA LYS A 77 -3.99 -7.75 4.12
C LYS A 77 -2.88 -6.74 4.37
N GLU A 78 -3.23 -5.48 4.66
CA GLU A 78 -2.28 -4.37 4.93
C GLU A 78 -1.67 -4.43 6.35
N GLY A 79 -2.00 -5.44 7.16
CA GLY A 79 -1.36 -5.69 8.45
C GLY A 79 -1.88 -4.83 9.62
N PHE A 80 -3.08 -4.24 9.51
CA PHE A 80 -3.68 -3.56 10.65
C PHE A 80 -4.07 -4.57 11.75
N PRO A 81 -3.68 -4.34 13.02
CA PRO A 81 -3.98 -5.26 14.11
C PRO A 81 -5.48 -5.39 14.30
N LYS A 82 -5.96 -6.63 14.39
CA LYS A 82 -7.35 -6.91 14.76
C LYS A 82 -7.45 -6.93 16.28
N PHE A 83 -8.32 -6.10 16.84
CA PHE A 83 -8.73 -6.16 18.24
C PHE A 83 -9.83 -7.21 18.37
N ILE A 84 -9.59 -8.21 19.21
CA ILE A 84 -10.60 -9.17 19.64
C ILE A 84 -11.08 -8.69 20.99
N ASP A 85 -12.37 -8.36 21.10
CA ASP A 85 -13.00 -8.08 22.40
C ASP A 85 -13.04 -9.40 23.18
N ILE A 86 -12.04 -9.61 24.03
CA ILE A 86 -12.10 -10.67 25.04
C ILE A 86 -12.92 -10.07 26.17
N GLU A 87 -14.21 -10.41 26.26
CA GLU A 87 -14.98 -10.13 27.48
C GLU A 87 -14.20 -10.70 28.68
N PRO A 88 -13.98 -9.93 29.76
CA PRO A 88 -13.25 -10.44 30.90
C PRO A 88 -14.08 -11.53 31.54
N ILE A 89 -13.71 -12.80 31.27
CA ILE A 89 -14.14 -13.93 32.08
C ILE A 89 -13.73 -13.59 33.50
N GLN A 90 -14.71 -13.46 34.40
CA GLN A 90 -14.44 -13.33 35.82
C GLN A 90 -13.63 -14.56 36.24
N THR A 91 -12.34 -14.35 36.46
CA THR A 91 -11.38 -15.40 36.75
C THR A 91 -11.60 -15.88 38.17
N THR A 92 -12.53 -16.82 38.34
CA THR A 92 -12.46 -17.73 39.47
C THR A 92 -11.39 -18.75 39.11
N LYS A 93 -10.26 -18.68 39.81
CA LYS A 93 -9.19 -19.67 39.73
C LYS A 93 -9.78 -21.07 39.90
N GLN A 94 -9.74 -21.92 38.87
CA GLN A 94 -9.55 -23.37 38.98
C GLN A 94 -9.55 -24.08 37.62
N GLN A 95 -8.40 -24.70 37.33
CA GLN A 95 -8.17 -25.91 36.50
C GLN A 95 -8.52 -25.92 34.99
N PRO A 96 -7.78 -26.73 34.20
CA PRO A 96 -7.81 -26.68 32.75
C PRO A 96 -9.04 -27.44 32.21
N GLU A 97 -10.00 -26.70 31.67
CA GLU A 97 -11.18 -27.28 31.02
C GLU A 97 -10.85 -27.68 29.57
N GLN A 98 -11.09 -28.96 29.27
CA GLN A 98 -11.05 -29.53 27.93
C GLN A 98 -12.32 -29.12 27.17
N ILE A 99 -12.17 -28.59 25.96
CA ILE A 99 -13.31 -28.24 25.09
C ILE A 99 -13.56 -29.42 24.14
N GLN A 100 -14.74 -30.03 24.22
CA GLN A 100 -15.17 -31.08 23.28
C GLN A 100 -15.60 -30.45 21.95
N VAL A 101 -14.83 -30.73 20.90
CA VAL A 101 -15.25 -30.55 19.50
C VAL A 101 -15.02 -31.89 18.80
N GLY A 102 -16.10 -32.55 18.38
CA GLY A 102 -16.11 -33.67 17.42
C GLY A 102 -15.08 -34.79 17.58
N GLN A 103 -15.47 -35.88 18.25
CA GLN A 103 -14.88 -37.25 18.20
C GLN A 103 -13.36 -37.49 18.29
N GLU A 104 -12.51 -36.48 18.50
CA GLU A 104 -11.11 -36.69 18.85
C GLU A 104 -10.65 -35.59 19.81
N VAL A 105 -10.33 -35.96 21.05
CA VAL A 105 -9.96 -35.00 22.11
C VAL A 105 -8.53 -34.52 21.85
N ILE A 106 -8.40 -33.49 21.02
CA ILE A 106 -7.14 -32.79 20.83
C ILE A 106 -6.94 -31.85 22.02
N SER A 107 -5.82 -32.00 22.74
CA SER A 107 -5.50 -31.11 23.85
C SER A 107 -5.29 -29.68 23.32
N VAL A 108 -5.60 -28.66 24.13
CA VAL A 108 -5.38 -27.25 23.76
C VAL A 108 -3.92 -27.00 23.32
N GLN A 109 -2.98 -27.74 23.92
CA GLN A 109 -1.56 -27.70 23.56
C GLN A 109 -1.26 -28.23 22.14
N GLU A 110 -1.98 -29.28 21.71
CA GLU A 110 -1.83 -29.84 20.37
C GLU A 110 -2.49 -28.94 19.32
N LEU A 111 -3.61 -28.29 19.66
CA LEU A 111 -4.22 -27.26 18.80
C LEU A 111 -3.28 -26.05 18.62
N ASP A 112 -2.67 -25.56 19.70
CA ASP A 112 -1.70 -24.46 19.64
C ASP A 112 -0.50 -24.82 18.76
N ARG A 113 -0.01 -26.08 18.83
CA ARG A 113 1.06 -26.58 17.96
C ARG A 113 0.66 -26.56 16.48
N ILE A 114 -0.52 -27.09 16.15
CA ILE A 114 -1.04 -27.13 14.78
C ILE A 114 -1.23 -25.71 14.21
N VAL A 115 -1.75 -24.79 15.05
CA VAL A 115 -1.92 -23.39 14.66
C VAL A 115 -0.57 -22.72 14.45
N ALA A 116 0.38 -22.90 15.35
CA ALA A 116 1.72 -22.34 15.23
C ALA A 116 2.43 -22.83 13.96
N GLU A 117 2.35 -24.12 13.65
CA GLU A 117 2.94 -24.71 12.45
C GLU A 117 2.29 -24.16 11.18
N ARG A 118 0.96 -24.05 11.14
CA ARG A 118 0.24 -23.44 10.01
C ARG A 118 0.61 -21.97 9.80
N VAL A 119 0.70 -21.20 10.88
CA VAL A 119 1.09 -19.78 10.81
C VAL A 119 2.53 -19.66 10.32
N PHE A 120 3.43 -20.51 10.80
CA PHE A 120 4.82 -20.53 10.36
C PHE A 120 4.95 -20.83 8.87
N GLU A 121 4.26 -21.85 8.36
CA GLU A 121 4.26 -22.18 6.93
C GLU A 121 3.66 -21.06 6.07
N GLN A 122 2.59 -20.41 6.54
CA GLN A 122 2.04 -19.24 5.85
C GLN A 122 3.03 -18.09 5.82
N LEU A 123 3.69 -17.78 6.93
CA LEU A 123 4.72 -16.74 7.01
C LEU A 123 5.87 -17.01 6.06
N LYS A 124 6.38 -18.25 6.04
CA LYS A 124 7.44 -18.67 5.13
C LYS A 124 7.04 -18.51 3.67
N LYS A 125 5.84 -18.95 3.30
CA LYS A 125 5.29 -18.75 1.95
C LYS A 125 5.14 -17.27 1.60
N HIS A 126 4.71 -16.44 2.55
CA HIS A 126 4.62 -14.99 2.34
C HIS A 126 6.00 -14.36 2.14
N GLU A 127 7.01 -14.78 2.90
CA GLU A 127 8.39 -14.33 2.75
C GLU A 127 8.97 -14.72 1.37
N GLU A 128 8.76 -15.96 0.93
CA GLU A 128 9.18 -16.45 -0.38
C GLU A 128 8.52 -15.63 -1.51
N ASN A 129 7.20 -15.45 -1.47
CA ASN A 129 6.47 -14.64 -2.45
C ASN A 129 6.97 -13.18 -2.49
N LEU A 130 7.28 -12.59 -1.32
CA LEU A 130 7.84 -11.24 -1.25
C LEU A 130 9.22 -11.16 -1.89
N ARG A 131 10.09 -12.15 -1.64
CA ARG A 131 11.42 -12.23 -2.26
C ARG A 131 11.35 -12.38 -3.77
N GLU A 132 10.46 -13.24 -4.27
CA GLU A 132 10.23 -13.41 -5.71
C GLU A 132 9.73 -12.11 -6.34
N TRP A 133 8.72 -11.47 -5.72
CA TRP A 133 8.17 -10.20 -6.21
C TRP A 133 9.23 -9.10 -6.24
N LEU A 134 10.05 -8.96 -5.19
CA LEU A 134 11.14 -7.99 -5.15
C LEU A 134 12.17 -8.23 -6.26
N THR A 135 12.51 -9.49 -6.50
CA THR A 135 13.47 -9.88 -7.55
C THR A 135 12.93 -9.52 -8.93
N GLU A 136 11.65 -9.81 -9.19
CA GLU A 136 11.00 -9.48 -10.45
C GLU A 136 10.88 -7.96 -10.65
N GLN A 137 10.54 -7.20 -9.61
CA GLN A 137 10.51 -5.74 -9.69
C GLN A 137 11.90 -5.14 -9.96
N GLN A 138 12.95 -5.67 -9.31
CA GLN A 138 14.32 -5.24 -9.57
C GLN A 138 14.74 -5.52 -11.02
N LYS A 139 14.38 -6.69 -11.55
CA LYS A 139 14.65 -7.06 -12.95
C LYS A 139 13.93 -6.13 -13.92
N GLN A 140 12.63 -5.88 -13.71
CA GLN A 140 11.86 -4.96 -14.54
C GLN A 140 12.44 -3.54 -14.53
N GLN A 141 12.91 -3.06 -13.37
CA GLN A 141 13.57 -1.77 -13.27
C GLN A 141 14.89 -1.72 -14.04
N GLN A 142 15.72 -2.77 -13.93
CA GLN A 142 16.97 -2.86 -14.68
C GLN A 142 16.74 -2.91 -16.20
N ASP A 143 15.77 -3.70 -16.65
CA ASP A 143 15.44 -3.82 -18.07
C ASP A 143 14.86 -2.51 -18.62
N PHE A 144 14.02 -1.83 -17.85
CA PHE A 144 13.55 -0.49 -18.20
C PHE A 144 14.72 0.49 -18.33
N GLN A 145 15.64 0.52 -17.36
CA GLN A 145 16.80 1.41 -17.38
C GLN A 145 17.69 1.14 -18.60
N LYS A 146 17.95 -0.13 -18.93
CA LYS A 146 18.67 -0.53 -20.15
C LYS A 146 17.97 -0.02 -21.41
N SER A 147 16.65 -0.18 -21.50
CA SER A 147 15.86 0.28 -22.65
C SER A 147 15.90 1.81 -22.83
N VAL A 148 15.99 2.56 -21.74
CA VAL A 148 16.09 4.02 -21.78
C VAL A 148 17.47 4.45 -22.26
N ILE A 149 18.53 3.84 -21.74
CA ILE A 149 19.91 4.12 -22.17
C ILE A 149 20.07 3.80 -23.66
N GLN A 150 19.62 2.62 -24.10
CA GLN A 150 19.71 2.22 -25.50
C GLN A 150 18.98 3.20 -26.42
N ARG A 151 17.76 3.62 -26.09
CA ARG A 151 17.03 4.62 -26.89
C ARG A 151 17.71 5.98 -26.91
N MET A 152 18.38 6.35 -25.83
CA MET A 152 19.15 7.60 -25.76
C MET A 152 20.37 7.53 -26.67
N ASP A 153 21.10 6.41 -26.64
CA ASP A 153 22.25 6.17 -27.52
C ASP A 153 21.84 6.13 -29.00
N GLU A 154 20.75 5.45 -29.34
CA GLU A 154 20.20 5.40 -30.70
C GLU A 154 19.80 6.80 -31.20
N ARG A 155 19.14 7.59 -30.35
CA ARG A 155 18.78 8.97 -30.67
C ARG A 155 20.01 9.82 -30.92
N ASP A 156 21.03 9.72 -30.06
CA ASP A 156 22.25 10.51 -30.16
C ASP A 156 23.06 10.12 -31.41
N GLN A 157 23.12 8.84 -31.76
CA GLN A 157 23.69 8.37 -33.03
C GLN A 157 22.94 8.93 -34.25
N ASN A 158 21.61 8.88 -34.24
CA ASN A 158 20.79 9.42 -35.33
C ASN A 158 21.00 10.94 -35.50
N LEU A 159 21.08 11.68 -34.38
CA LEU A 159 21.38 13.12 -34.41
C LEU A 159 22.75 13.41 -35.01
N MET A 160 23.78 12.66 -34.63
CA MET A 160 25.13 12.82 -35.19
C MET A 160 25.17 12.54 -36.70
N THR A 161 24.46 11.50 -37.15
CA THR A 161 24.31 11.19 -38.58
C THR A 161 23.64 12.33 -39.33
N MET A 162 22.51 12.85 -38.84
CA MET A 162 21.80 13.97 -39.47
C MET A 162 22.66 15.25 -39.52
N ILE A 163 23.43 15.54 -38.46
CA ILE A 163 24.35 16.68 -38.44
C ILE A 163 25.41 16.52 -39.54
N ARG A 164 25.99 15.33 -39.67
CA ARG A 164 27.00 15.03 -40.69
C ARG A 164 26.44 15.16 -42.10
N GLU A 165 25.30 14.55 -42.37
CA GLU A 165 24.62 14.65 -43.66
C GLU A 165 24.29 16.10 -44.02
N THR A 166 23.81 16.89 -43.03
CA THR A 166 23.55 18.32 -43.21
C THR A 166 24.81 19.10 -43.55
N GLN A 167 25.94 18.79 -42.91
CA GLN A 167 27.23 19.43 -43.21
C GLN A 167 27.75 19.05 -44.60
N GLU A 168 27.62 17.78 -45.00
CA GLU A 168 28.01 17.29 -46.32
C GLU A 168 27.14 17.93 -47.42
N ALA A 169 25.83 18.02 -47.21
CA ALA A 169 24.91 18.73 -48.12
C ALA A 169 25.27 20.21 -48.26
N LYS A 170 25.59 20.91 -47.14
CA LYS A 170 26.06 22.31 -47.17
C LYS A 170 27.34 22.46 -47.98
N LYS A 171 28.30 21.53 -47.86
CA LYS A 171 29.55 21.53 -48.65
C LYS A 171 29.27 21.38 -50.14
N LEU A 172 28.39 20.45 -50.53
CA LEU A 172 28.00 20.25 -51.94
C LEU A 172 27.31 21.49 -52.53
N ILE A 173 26.40 22.11 -51.77
CA ILE A 173 25.74 23.37 -52.18
C ILE A 173 26.77 24.50 -52.34
N ALA A 174 27.70 24.66 -51.38
CA ALA A 174 28.74 25.68 -51.49
C ALA A 174 29.69 25.43 -52.68
N ALA A 175 30.05 24.18 -52.96
CA ALA A 175 30.89 23.81 -54.11
C ALA A 175 30.20 24.09 -55.45
N THR A 176 28.89 23.83 -55.56
CA THR A 176 28.10 24.14 -56.77
C THR A 176 27.82 25.63 -56.94
N GLN A 177 27.75 26.38 -55.83
CA GLN A 177 27.63 27.84 -55.83
C GLN A 177 28.96 28.58 -56.08
N GLN A 178 30.10 27.88 -56.22
CA GLN A 178 31.37 28.48 -56.70
C GLN A 178 31.32 28.91 -58.18
N LYS A 179 30.16 29.29 -58.72
CA LYS A 179 30.12 30.17 -59.89
C LYS A 179 30.66 31.52 -59.45
N LYS A 180 31.88 31.77 -59.93
CA LYS A 180 32.61 33.02 -59.77
C LYS A 180 31.69 34.19 -60.13
N TRP A 181 31.33 35.04 -59.15
CA TRP A 181 30.40 36.15 -59.34
C TRP A 181 30.81 37.11 -60.48
N TRP A 182 32.10 37.14 -60.82
CA TRP A 182 32.64 37.90 -61.94
C TRP A 182 32.39 37.29 -63.33
N GLN A 183 31.96 36.01 -63.43
CA GLN A 183 31.51 35.42 -64.70
C GLN A 183 30.12 35.91 -65.11
N PHE A 184 29.38 36.56 -64.21
CA PHE A 184 28.07 37.14 -64.49
C PHE A 184 28.13 38.45 -65.29
N TRP A 185 29.31 39.09 -65.35
CA TRP A 185 29.55 40.38 -66.00
C TRP A 185 30.41 40.26 -67.28
N LYS A 186 30.63 39.04 -67.78
CA LYS A 186 31.22 38.77 -69.10
C LYS A 186 30.11 38.64 -70.14
#